data_AF-A0A533YID3-F1
#
_entry.id   AF-A0A533YID3-F1
#
_cell.length_a   1.000
_cell.length_b   1.000
_cell.length_c   1.000
_cell.angle_alpha   90.00
_cell.angle_beta   90.00
_cell.angle_gamma   90.00
#
_symmetry.space_group_name_H-M   'P 1'
#
loop_
_entity.id
_entity.type
_entity.pdbx_description
1 polymer ?
#
loop_
_entity_poly.entity_id
_entity_poly.type
_entity_poly.pdbx_seq_one_letter_code
_entity_poly.pdbx_strand_id
1 'polypeptide(L)'
;MTKKIICVRRVAPKIEQAAFFQRLAEQNTPEQPTEDDTKAVTQAPRYMGHGPRGLTRATAWGTVLGLGAAGLGWGVYVPPPAVAMHEVDHRFTVEGHVCGTDGRPVADHEVVVKDTRASVGATVFSDSRGYYKATLHLHNDNLGDPVLVTARDEQKDTKVQFNPEDVRTERKIKVNFGTGCEVDAEGEFQWVYYGAGLAGAAAAAFAGAKIIRSQRRRSQKRGKGQRKHHGS
;
A
#
# COMPACT_ATOMS: atom_id res chain seq x y z
N MET A 1 57.90 -26.54 24.84
CA MET A 1 57.91 -25.07 25.03
C MET A 1 56.60 -24.52 24.48
N THR A 2 55.66 -24.16 25.35
CA THR A 2 54.28 -23.82 24.96
C THR A 2 54.04 -22.34 25.28
N LYS A 3 53.91 -21.49 24.25
CA LYS A 3 53.62 -20.06 24.40
C LYS A 3 52.12 -19.87 24.66
N LYS A 4 51.79 -19.32 25.83
CA LYS A 4 50.42 -18.89 26.20
C LYS A 4 50.19 -17.49 25.63
N ILE A 5 49.26 -17.34 24.69
CA ILE A 5 48.84 -16.04 24.17
C ILE A 5 47.76 -15.49 25.11
N ILE A 6 48.09 -14.42 25.84
CA ILE A 6 47.14 -13.68 26.66
C ILE A 6 46.45 -12.67 25.74
N CYS A 7 45.15 -12.85 25.49
CA CYS A 7 44.33 -11.92 24.73
C CYS A 7 43.72 -10.90 25.70
N VAL A 8 44.18 -9.65 25.65
CA VAL A 8 43.65 -8.53 26.45
C VAL A 8 42.40 -7.98 25.75
N ARG A 9 41.21 -8.22 26.32
CA ARG A 9 39.98 -7.54 25.90
C ARG A 9 40.07 -6.06 26.28
N ARG A 10 40.17 -5.17 25.29
CA ARG A 10 39.92 -3.73 25.47
C ARG A 10 38.42 -3.53 25.68
N VAL A 11 38.02 -3.16 26.89
CA VAL A 11 36.69 -2.62 27.16
C VAL A 11 36.78 -1.12 26.93
N ALA A 12 36.07 -0.60 25.93
CA ALA A 12 35.96 0.83 25.71
C ALA A 12 35.16 1.49 26.86
N PRO A 13 35.56 2.67 27.36
CA PRO A 13 34.87 3.32 28.47
C PRO A 13 33.52 3.90 28.04
N LYS A 14 32.49 3.69 28.87
CA LYS A 14 31.09 4.15 28.75
C LYS A 14 30.88 5.67 28.54
N ILE A 15 31.94 6.47 28.56
CA ILE A 15 31.85 7.94 28.60
C ILE A 15 31.67 8.54 27.18
N GLU A 16 32.13 7.86 26.13
CA GLU A 16 31.98 8.37 24.75
C GLU A 16 30.56 8.26 24.18
N GLN A 17 29.71 7.37 24.72
CA GLN A 17 28.34 7.23 24.23
C GLN A 17 27.48 8.47 24.55
N ALA A 18 27.66 9.08 25.72
CA ALA A 18 26.86 10.23 26.13
C ALA A 18 27.09 11.47 25.22
N ALA A 19 28.34 11.69 24.78
CA ALA A 19 28.68 12.81 23.90
C ALA A 19 28.14 12.64 22.47
N PHE A 20 27.97 11.40 22.00
CA PHE A 20 27.37 11.10 20.70
C PHE A 20 25.85 11.38 20.69
N PHE A 21 25.14 11.00 21.76
CA PHE A 21 23.71 11.28 21.90
C PHE A 21 23.40 12.78 21.98
N GLN A 22 24.26 13.56 22.61
CA GLN A 22 24.05 15.00 22.74
C GLN A 22 24.20 15.74 21.41
N ARG A 23 25.05 15.23 20.49
CA ARG A 23 25.26 15.78 19.15
C ARG A 23 24.14 15.44 18.16
N LEU A 24 23.45 14.31 18.36
CA LEU A 24 22.29 13.92 17.54
C LEU A 24 21.01 14.70 17.92
N ALA A 25 20.90 15.16 19.16
CA ALA A 25 19.77 15.99 19.60
C ALA A 25 19.81 17.40 18.98
N GLU A 26 21.00 17.96 18.73
CA GLU A 26 21.13 19.29 18.09
C GLU A 26 20.76 19.29 16.60
N GLN A 27 20.95 18.17 15.89
CA GLN A 27 20.66 18.09 14.44
C GLN A 27 19.18 17.88 14.09
N ASN A 28 18.32 17.60 15.08
CA ASN A 28 16.90 17.29 14.88
C ASN A 28 15.95 18.30 15.54
N THR A 29 16.40 19.54 15.76
CA THR A 29 15.49 20.60 16.23
C THR A 29 14.61 21.05 15.05
N PRO A 30 13.29 20.78 15.06
CA PRO A 30 12.41 21.32 14.02
C PRO A 30 12.37 22.85 14.14
N GLU A 31 12.64 23.55 13.03
CA GLU A 31 12.42 24.98 12.92
C GLU A 31 10.97 25.30 13.29
N GLN A 32 10.80 26.19 14.27
CA GLN A 32 9.46 26.68 14.64
C GLN A 32 8.92 27.54 13.49
N PRO A 33 7.66 27.32 13.07
CA PRO A 33 7.06 28.12 12.01
C PRO A 33 6.91 29.57 12.47
N THR A 34 7.47 30.50 11.71
CA THR A 34 7.37 31.94 11.93
C THR A 34 5.94 32.44 11.74
N GLU A 35 5.56 33.43 12.53
CA GLU A 35 4.21 34.00 12.71
C GLU A 35 3.50 34.54 11.44
N ASP A 36 4.17 34.56 10.28
CA ASP A 36 3.64 35.13 9.03
C ASP A 36 2.83 34.14 8.17
N ASP A 37 2.99 32.82 8.34
CA ASP A 37 2.26 31.82 7.53
C ASP A 37 0.80 31.60 7.95
N THR A 38 0.38 32.17 9.08
CA THR A 38 -0.98 31.96 9.63
C THR A 38 -2.05 32.84 8.97
N LYS A 39 -1.65 33.81 8.12
CA LYS A 39 -2.61 34.77 7.51
C LYS A 39 -3.21 34.34 6.17
N ALA A 40 -2.78 33.21 5.60
CA ALA A 40 -3.24 32.77 4.27
C ALA A 40 -4.50 31.89 4.27
N VAL A 41 -5.06 31.49 5.43
CA VAL A 41 -6.16 30.49 5.51
C VAL A 41 -7.52 31.12 5.88
N THR A 42 -7.74 32.42 5.65
CA THR A 42 -9.08 33.00 5.88
C THR A 42 -9.47 34.02 4.82
N GLN A 43 -9.79 33.54 3.63
CA GLN A 43 -10.67 34.25 2.70
C GLN A 43 -11.63 33.27 2.03
N ALA A 44 -12.77 33.02 2.69
CA ALA A 44 -13.95 32.45 2.05
C ALA A 44 -14.68 33.57 1.28
N PRO A 45 -15.09 33.36 0.02
CA PRO A 45 -15.85 34.36 -0.72
C PRO A 45 -17.27 34.50 -0.17
N ARG A 46 -17.64 35.73 0.14
CA ARG A 46 -19.01 36.14 0.49
C ARG A 46 -19.91 36.02 -0.74
N TYR A 47 -20.86 35.07 -0.73
CA TYR A 47 -21.99 35.06 -1.66
C TYR A 47 -23.01 36.12 -1.22
N MET A 48 -23.20 37.14 -2.07
CA MET A 48 -24.31 38.09 -1.94
C MET A 48 -25.62 37.39 -2.28
N GLY A 49 -26.59 37.49 -1.36
CA GLY A 49 -27.96 37.08 -1.60
C GLY A 49 -28.71 38.10 -2.46
N HIS A 50 -29.44 37.58 -3.45
CA HIS A 50 -30.61 38.23 -4.02
C HIS A 50 -31.70 37.17 -4.20
N GLY A 51 -32.77 37.28 -3.44
CA GLY A 51 -34.09 36.79 -3.85
C GLY A 51 -35.01 37.98 -4.11
N PRO A 52 -36.32 37.78 -4.27
CA PRO A 52 -36.99 36.72 -5.03
C PRO A 52 -38.02 37.35 -5.99
N ARG A 53 -38.33 36.75 -7.15
CA ARG A 53 -39.60 37.00 -7.86
C ARG A 53 -40.12 35.72 -8.47
N GLY A 54 -41.36 35.40 -8.11
CA GLY A 54 -42.03 34.16 -8.49
C GLY A 54 -42.43 34.10 -9.95
N LEU A 55 -42.62 32.88 -10.44
CA LEU A 55 -43.45 32.60 -11.60
C LEU A 55 -44.06 31.20 -11.44
N THR A 56 -45.34 31.24 -11.05
CA THR A 56 -46.44 30.34 -11.39
C THR A 56 -46.17 28.89 -11.80
N ARG A 57 -46.80 27.98 -11.03
CA ARG A 57 -47.25 26.64 -11.44
C ARG A 57 -47.97 26.69 -12.80
N ALA A 58 -47.34 26.21 -13.87
CA ALA A 58 -47.99 25.53 -14.99
C ALA A 58 -46.94 25.24 -16.07
N THR A 59 -46.50 23.98 -16.15
CA THR A 59 -46.29 23.17 -17.37
C THR A 59 -45.28 22.07 -17.06
N ALA A 60 -45.84 20.96 -16.60
CA ALA A 60 -45.24 19.66 -16.80
C ALA A 60 -45.26 19.32 -18.31
N TRP A 61 -44.45 18.32 -18.66
CA TRP A 61 -44.41 17.57 -19.91
C TRP A 61 -43.44 18.09 -20.99
N GLY A 62 -42.33 17.35 -21.12
CA GLY A 62 -41.61 17.23 -22.38
C GLY A 62 -40.21 17.80 -22.36
N THR A 63 -39.22 17.01 -21.93
CA THR A 63 -37.91 16.79 -22.61
C THR A 63 -36.92 16.07 -21.68
N VAL A 64 -37.21 14.81 -21.35
CA VAL A 64 -36.17 13.86 -20.92
C VAL A 64 -35.94 12.90 -22.07
N LEU A 65 -35.30 13.38 -23.15
CA LEU A 65 -34.81 12.55 -24.27
C LEU A 65 -33.82 13.39 -25.10
N GLY A 66 -32.70 13.81 -24.50
CA GLY A 66 -31.71 14.64 -25.19
C GLY A 66 -30.26 14.56 -24.70
N LEU A 67 -29.93 13.71 -23.71
CA LEU A 67 -28.56 13.57 -23.19
C LEU A 67 -28.16 12.09 -23.04
N GLY A 68 -28.59 11.22 -23.97
CA GLY A 68 -28.26 9.79 -23.96
C GLY A 68 -27.25 9.34 -25.02
N ALA A 69 -26.89 10.20 -25.98
CA ALA A 69 -26.17 9.76 -27.19
C ALA A 69 -24.99 10.66 -27.60
N ALA A 70 -24.39 11.41 -26.67
CA ALA A 70 -23.14 12.15 -26.88
C ALA A 70 -22.07 11.88 -25.79
N GLY A 71 -22.25 10.82 -24.99
CA GLY A 71 -21.36 10.46 -23.88
C GLY A 71 -20.62 9.12 -24.04
N LEU A 72 -20.63 8.52 -25.24
CA LEU A 72 -20.02 7.20 -25.51
C LEU A 72 -18.80 7.27 -26.43
N GLY A 73 -18.28 8.47 -26.74
CA GLY A 73 -17.12 8.65 -27.63
C GLY A 73 -15.87 9.18 -26.92
N TRP A 74 -16.01 9.82 -25.76
CA TRP A 74 -14.86 10.25 -24.96
C TRP A 74 -14.59 9.18 -23.91
N GLY A 75 -13.82 8.17 -24.29
CA GLY A 75 -13.08 7.39 -23.29
C GLY A 75 -12.36 8.41 -22.41
N VAL A 76 -12.56 8.33 -21.09
CA VAL A 76 -11.79 9.12 -20.14
C VAL A 76 -10.34 8.67 -20.33
N TYR A 77 -9.60 9.39 -21.16
CA TYR A 77 -8.16 9.28 -21.26
C TYR A 77 -7.64 9.84 -19.95
N VAL A 78 -7.57 8.97 -18.94
CA VAL A 78 -6.78 9.24 -17.74
C VAL A 78 -5.34 9.10 -18.21
N PRO A 79 -4.57 10.19 -18.37
CA PRO A 79 -3.16 10.05 -18.66
C PRO A 79 -2.56 9.18 -17.55
N PRO A 80 -1.70 8.21 -17.88
CA PRO A 80 -1.04 7.42 -16.86
C PRO A 80 -0.34 8.39 -15.90
N PRO A 81 -0.43 8.17 -14.58
CA PRO A 81 0.26 9.03 -13.63
C PRO A 81 1.73 9.11 -14.03
N ALA A 82 2.25 10.33 -14.14
CA ALA A 82 3.66 10.57 -14.33
C ALA A 82 4.38 10.05 -13.08
N VAL A 83 4.84 8.80 -13.14
CA VAL A 83 5.69 8.22 -12.12
C VAL A 83 7.05 8.91 -12.20
N ALA A 84 7.45 9.58 -11.11
CA ALA A 84 8.80 10.09 -10.95
C ALA A 84 9.77 8.90 -10.81
N MET A 85 10.24 8.38 -11.94
CA MET A 85 11.08 7.18 -11.99
C MET A 85 12.47 7.41 -11.38
N HIS A 86 12.90 8.67 -11.26
CA HIS A 86 14.22 9.09 -10.78
C HIS A 86 14.43 8.92 -9.27
N GLU A 87 13.38 8.60 -8.52
CA GLU A 87 13.47 8.39 -7.06
C GLU A 87 13.49 6.89 -6.70
N VAL A 88 13.04 6.01 -7.60
CA VAL A 88 12.95 4.56 -7.38
C VAL A 88 14.26 3.84 -7.73
N ASP A 89 15.04 4.37 -8.67
CA ASP A 89 16.26 3.76 -9.21
C ASP A 89 17.49 3.86 -8.29
N HIS A 90 17.42 4.60 -7.19
CA HIS A 90 18.51 4.70 -6.20
C HIS A 90 18.11 4.21 -4.81
N ARG A 91 16.85 3.83 -4.62
CA ARG A 91 16.33 3.38 -3.33
C ARG A 91 16.29 1.87 -3.31
N PHE A 92 16.99 1.29 -2.34
CA PHE A 92 16.94 -0.13 -2.04
C PHE A 92 16.31 -0.34 -0.66
N THR A 93 15.19 -1.03 -0.62
CA THR A 93 14.42 -1.28 0.60
C THR A 93 14.77 -2.65 1.18
N VAL A 94 15.16 -2.68 2.44
CA VAL A 94 15.22 -3.91 3.26
C VAL A 94 14.04 -3.87 4.23
N GLU A 95 13.13 -4.83 4.10
CA GLU A 95 11.95 -4.93 4.96
C GLU A 95 11.79 -6.32 5.57
N GLY A 96 11.04 -6.42 6.65
CA GLY A 96 10.73 -7.70 7.26
C GLY A 96 10.15 -7.58 8.65
N HIS A 97 10.09 -8.69 9.36
CA HIS A 97 9.59 -8.74 10.73
C HIS A 97 10.64 -9.28 11.71
N VAL A 98 10.63 -8.74 12.93
CA VAL A 98 11.36 -9.26 14.08
C VAL A 98 10.36 -9.99 14.98
N CYS A 99 10.52 -11.30 15.13
CA CYS A 99 9.70 -12.11 16.02
C CYS A 99 10.52 -12.78 17.13
N GLY A 100 9.83 -13.09 18.22
CA GLY A 100 10.32 -13.93 19.29
C GLY A 100 10.40 -15.40 18.90
N THR A 101 10.94 -16.21 19.79
CA THR A 101 10.93 -17.68 19.65
C THR A 101 9.52 -18.28 19.78
N ASP A 102 8.58 -17.49 20.29
CA ASP A 102 7.16 -17.81 20.44
C ASP A 102 6.32 -17.37 19.22
N GLY A 103 6.96 -16.84 18.17
CA GLY A 103 6.28 -16.33 16.98
C GLY A 103 5.62 -14.97 17.18
N ARG A 104 5.76 -14.33 18.36
CA ARG A 104 5.15 -13.03 18.60
C ARG A 104 6.00 -11.90 18.03
N PRO A 105 5.38 -10.84 17.51
CA PRO A 105 6.12 -9.68 17.04
C PRO A 105 6.85 -8.99 18.20
N VAL A 106 8.06 -8.49 17.92
CA VAL A 106 8.86 -7.71 18.87
C VAL A 106 8.88 -6.27 18.40
N ALA A 107 8.24 -5.38 19.17
CA ALA A 107 8.17 -3.96 18.89
C ALA A 107 9.39 -3.19 19.41
N ASP A 108 9.61 -2.00 18.85
CA ASP A 108 10.64 -1.04 19.24
C ASP A 108 12.06 -1.65 19.30
N HIS A 109 12.31 -2.66 18.46
CA HIS A 109 13.57 -3.39 18.43
C HIS A 109 14.49 -2.81 17.36
N GLU A 110 15.75 -2.56 17.73
CA GLU A 110 16.75 -1.99 16.82
C GLU A 110 17.11 -3.00 15.72
N VAL A 111 17.03 -2.55 14.47
CA VAL A 111 17.45 -3.26 13.27
C VAL A 111 18.48 -2.42 12.53
N VAL A 112 19.65 -2.99 12.33
CA VAL A 112 20.78 -2.35 11.65
C VAL A 112 20.97 -3.02 10.30
N VAL A 113 20.92 -2.23 9.24
CA VAL A 113 21.14 -2.66 7.86
C VAL A 113 22.39 -1.97 7.33
N LYS A 114 23.35 -2.72 6.81
CA LYS A 114 24.61 -2.19 6.30
C LYS A 114 24.98 -2.84 4.98
N ASP A 115 25.31 -2.05 3.98
CA ASP A 115 26.12 -2.51 2.87
C ASP A 115 27.58 -2.57 3.34
N THR A 116 28.15 -3.77 3.34
CA THR A 116 29.49 -4.00 3.90
C THR A 116 30.62 -3.58 2.96
N ARG A 117 30.32 -3.30 1.68
CA ARG A 117 31.29 -2.82 0.68
C ARG A 117 31.22 -1.29 0.53
N ALA A 118 30.02 -0.72 0.48
CA ALA A 118 29.77 0.68 0.21
C ALA A 118 29.81 1.58 1.46
N SER A 119 29.94 1.01 2.67
CA SER A 119 29.89 1.76 3.95
C SER A 119 28.61 2.57 4.15
N VAL A 120 27.52 2.21 3.46
CA VAL A 120 26.19 2.80 3.61
C VAL A 120 25.39 1.93 4.58
N GLY A 121 24.58 2.54 5.44
CA GLY A 121 23.72 1.81 6.33
C GLY A 121 22.58 2.64 6.90
N ALA A 122 21.61 1.94 7.46
CA ALA A 122 20.46 2.51 8.14
C ALA A 122 20.24 1.76 9.46
N THR A 123 19.79 2.50 10.48
CA THR A 123 19.33 1.93 11.74
C THR A 123 17.88 2.34 11.92
N VAL A 124 16.99 1.37 12.10
CA VAL A 124 15.54 1.57 12.24
C VAL A 124 15.03 0.76 13.41
N PHE A 125 13.82 1.07 13.88
CA PHE A 125 13.14 0.31 14.93
C PHE A 125 11.92 -0.40 14.34
N SER A 126 11.64 -1.60 14.83
CA SER A 126 10.41 -2.33 14.46
C SER A 126 9.16 -1.66 15.05
N ASP A 127 8.05 -1.71 14.31
CA ASP A 127 6.74 -1.21 14.76
C ASP A 127 6.07 -2.14 15.78
N SER A 128 4.88 -1.80 16.24
CA SER A 128 4.09 -2.60 17.19
C SER A 128 3.74 -4.03 16.70
N ARG A 129 3.88 -4.30 15.40
CA ARG A 129 3.70 -5.60 14.75
C ARG A 129 5.03 -6.25 14.39
N GLY A 130 6.13 -5.74 14.93
CA GLY A 130 7.48 -6.22 14.69
C GLY A 130 7.99 -5.93 13.27
N TYR A 131 7.24 -5.18 12.45
CA TYR A 131 7.64 -4.87 11.08
C TYR A 131 8.67 -3.75 11.06
N TYR A 132 9.69 -3.87 10.21
CA TYR A 132 10.65 -2.80 9.98
C TYR A 132 10.84 -2.58 8.48
N LYS A 133 11.17 -1.33 8.12
CA LYS A 133 11.53 -0.92 6.76
C LYS A 133 12.74 0.01 6.82
N ALA A 134 13.83 -0.38 6.20
CA ALA A 134 15.04 0.41 6.08
C ALA A 134 15.33 0.69 4.60
N THR A 135 15.63 1.95 4.27
CA THR A 135 15.97 2.35 2.89
C THR A 135 17.44 2.70 2.81
N LEU A 136 18.15 2.04 1.91
CA LEU A 136 19.52 2.36 1.54
C LEU A 136 19.52 3.12 0.21
N HIS A 137 20.44 4.06 0.06
CA HIS A 137 20.70 4.70 -1.22
C HIS A 137 21.79 3.91 -1.94
N LEU A 138 21.40 3.02 -2.86
CA LEU A 138 22.31 2.15 -3.61
C LEU A 138 22.23 2.47 -5.10
N HIS A 139 23.38 2.48 -5.75
CA HIS A 139 23.51 2.65 -7.20
C HIS A 139 23.41 1.29 -7.92
N ASN A 140 23.31 1.31 -9.26
CA ASN A 140 23.18 0.09 -10.07
C ASN A 140 24.40 -0.84 -9.97
N ASP A 141 25.60 -0.30 -9.75
CA ASP A 141 26.85 -1.02 -9.60
C ASP A 141 26.98 -1.74 -8.25
N ASN A 142 26.07 -1.47 -7.30
CA ASN A 142 25.97 -2.21 -6.04
C ASN A 142 25.20 -3.54 -6.18
N LEU A 143 24.76 -3.90 -7.39
CA LEU A 143 24.14 -5.20 -7.62
C LEU A 143 25.09 -6.34 -7.21
N GLY A 144 24.61 -7.23 -6.35
CA GLY A 144 25.38 -8.36 -5.82
C GLY A 144 26.20 -8.04 -4.57
N ASP A 145 26.20 -6.79 -4.11
CA ASP A 145 26.95 -6.40 -2.92
C ASP A 145 26.39 -7.10 -1.65
N PRO A 146 27.28 -7.46 -0.70
CA PRO A 146 26.88 -8.06 0.56
C PRO A 146 26.20 -7.05 1.49
N VAL A 147 24.95 -7.32 1.82
CA VAL A 147 24.16 -6.59 2.81
C VAL A 147 24.08 -7.39 4.08
N LEU A 148 24.45 -6.75 5.17
CA LEU A 148 24.34 -7.27 6.50
C LEU A 148 23.15 -6.69 7.23
N VAL A 149 22.27 -7.57 7.71
CA VAL A 149 21.12 -7.21 8.53
C VAL A 149 21.31 -7.80 9.91
N THR A 150 21.26 -6.96 10.94
CA THR A 150 21.39 -7.37 12.34
C THR A 150 20.15 -6.95 13.11
N ALA A 151 19.57 -7.88 13.82
CA ALA A 151 18.48 -7.63 14.77
C ALA A 151 18.59 -8.62 15.91
N ARG A 152 18.37 -8.15 17.14
CA ARG A 152 18.56 -8.92 18.38
C ARG A 152 20.01 -9.47 18.43
N ASP A 153 20.15 -10.77 18.69
CA ASP A 153 21.44 -11.49 18.69
C ASP A 153 21.67 -12.26 17.39
N GLU A 154 20.86 -11.98 16.35
CA GLU A 154 20.93 -12.62 15.04
C GLU A 154 21.52 -11.69 13.99
N GLN A 155 22.31 -12.28 13.10
CA GLN A 155 22.94 -11.60 11.98
C GLN A 155 22.64 -12.41 10.71
N LYS A 156 22.15 -11.74 9.67
CA LYS A 156 21.84 -12.35 8.38
C LYS A 156 22.60 -11.62 7.27
N ASP A 157 23.47 -12.37 6.60
CA ASP A 157 24.14 -11.95 5.37
C ASP A 157 23.24 -12.26 4.18
N THR A 158 22.96 -11.24 3.38
CA THR A 158 22.23 -11.35 2.12
C THR A 158 22.95 -10.56 1.03
N LYS A 159 22.44 -10.62 -0.19
CA LYS A 159 22.99 -9.88 -1.32
C LYS A 159 21.94 -8.93 -1.89
N VAL A 160 22.39 -7.77 -2.31
CA VAL A 160 21.60 -6.85 -3.12
C VAL A 160 21.22 -7.54 -4.42
N GLN A 161 19.92 -7.68 -4.68
CA GLN A 161 19.39 -8.29 -5.89
C GLN A 161 18.26 -7.42 -6.44
N PHE A 162 18.45 -6.87 -7.63
CA PHE A 162 17.45 -6.14 -8.39
C PHE A 162 17.82 -6.16 -9.89
N ASN A 163 16.87 -5.84 -10.77
CA ASN A 163 17.18 -5.63 -12.18
C ASN A 163 17.47 -4.13 -12.42
N PRO A 164 18.69 -3.73 -12.80
CA PRO A 164 19.03 -2.32 -13.03
C PRO A 164 18.27 -1.69 -14.20
N GLU A 165 17.76 -2.51 -15.14
CA GLU A 165 16.92 -2.05 -16.26
C GLU A 165 15.47 -1.83 -15.85
N ASP A 166 15.05 -2.36 -14.69
CA ASP A 166 13.70 -2.17 -14.16
C ASP A 166 13.65 -0.90 -13.29
N VAL A 167 13.19 0.18 -13.91
CA VAL A 167 12.95 1.48 -13.26
C VAL A 167 11.53 1.61 -12.68
N ARG A 168 10.68 0.59 -12.82
CA ARG A 168 9.27 0.62 -12.41
C ARG A 168 9.04 -0.06 -11.08
N THR A 169 9.77 -1.14 -10.80
CA THR A 169 9.59 -1.92 -9.58
C THR A 169 10.47 -1.40 -8.46
N GLU A 170 9.92 -1.29 -7.25
CA GLU A 170 10.71 -0.97 -6.05
C GLU A 170 11.78 -2.06 -5.85
N ARG A 171 13.03 -1.64 -5.70
CA ARG A 171 14.14 -2.56 -5.43
C ARG A 171 14.10 -2.93 -3.97
N LYS A 172 13.82 -4.20 -3.66
CA LYS A 172 13.64 -4.61 -2.28
C LYS A 172 14.01 -6.05 -1.99
N ILE A 173 14.34 -6.31 -0.73
CA ILE A 173 14.51 -7.66 -0.18
C ILE A 173 13.76 -7.81 1.14
N LYS A 174 13.27 -9.03 1.39
CA LYS A 174 12.61 -9.39 2.64
C LYS A 174 13.55 -10.19 3.54
N VAL A 175 13.75 -9.75 4.78
CA VAL A 175 14.58 -10.43 5.77
C VAL A 175 13.81 -10.50 7.10
N ASN A 176 13.42 -11.69 7.52
CA ASN A 176 12.73 -11.87 8.81
C ASN A 176 13.72 -12.40 9.87
N PHE A 177 13.49 -12.09 11.14
CA PHE A 177 14.27 -12.58 12.28
C PHE A 177 13.39 -13.35 13.27
N GLY A 178 13.95 -14.39 13.88
CA GLY A 178 13.18 -15.32 14.72
C GLY A 178 12.34 -16.31 13.91
N THR A 179 11.38 -16.93 14.58
CA THR A 179 10.52 -18.00 14.04
C THR A 179 9.08 -17.53 13.92
N GLY A 180 8.31 -18.02 12.96
CA GLY A 180 6.87 -17.74 12.88
C GLY A 180 6.49 -16.34 12.36
N CYS A 181 7.45 -15.60 11.78
CA CYS A 181 7.19 -14.29 11.14
C CYS A 181 6.52 -14.36 9.76
N GLU A 182 6.14 -15.56 9.32
CA GLU A 182 5.50 -15.80 8.03
C GLU A 182 4.04 -15.34 8.11
N VAL A 183 3.84 -14.04 8.05
CA VAL A 183 2.55 -13.49 7.63
C VAL A 183 2.60 -13.53 6.11
N ASP A 184 2.00 -14.57 5.54
CA ASP A 184 1.81 -14.71 4.10
C ASP A 184 0.94 -13.54 3.60
N ALA A 185 1.59 -12.45 3.21
CA ALA A 185 0.94 -11.28 2.62
C ALA A 185 0.18 -11.62 1.31
N GLU A 186 0.44 -12.79 0.74
CA GLU A 186 -0.24 -13.30 -0.46
C GLU A 186 -1.52 -14.11 -0.15
N GLY A 187 -1.71 -14.56 1.10
CA GLY A 187 -2.84 -15.40 1.50
C GLY A 187 -4.11 -14.65 1.91
N GLU A 188 -3.99 -13.41 2.38
CA GLU A 188 -5.12 -12.70 3.02
C GLU A 188 -6.12 -12.06 2.04
N PHE A 189 -5.79 -11.89 0.75
CA PHE A 189 -6.69 -11.22 -0.21
C PHE A 189 -7.34 -12.15 -1.25
N GLN A 190 -6.84 -13.38 -1.44
CA GLN A 190 -7.40 -14.31 -2.44
C GLN A 190 -8.84 -14.72 -2.10
N TRP A 191 -9.16 -14.92 -0.83
CA TRP A 191 -10.52 -15.31 -0.42
C TRP A 191 -11.57 -14.25 -0.75
N VAL A 192 -11.20 -12.96 -0.74
CA VAL A 192 -12.11 -11.86 -1.09
C VAL A 192 -12.51 -11.96 -2.56
N TYR A 193 -11.55 -12.25 -3.45
CA TYR A 193 -11.81 -12.40 -4.88
C TYR A 193 -12.64 -13.66 -5.20
N TYR A 194 -12.30 -14.81 -4.59
CA TYR A 194 -13.08 -16.04 -4.78
C TYR A 194 -14.48 -15.93 -4.17
N GLY A 195 -14.61 -15.30 -3.00
CA GLY A 195 -15.88 -15.05 -2.33
C GLY A 195 -16.79 -14.11 -3.13
N ALA A 196 -16.24 -13.00 -3.65
CA ALA A 196 -16.98 -12.07 -4.50
C ALA A 196 -17.43 -12.71 -5.82
N GLY A 197 -16.56 -13.51 -6.46
CA GLY A 197 -16.87 -14.22 -7.70
C GLY A 197 -18.03 -15.22 -7.55
N LEU A 198 -18.00 -16.04 -6.49
CA LEU A 198 -19.07 -17.01 -6.20
C LEU A 198 -20.41 -16.33 -5.89
N ALA A 199 -20.39 -15.26 -5.09
CA ALA A 199 -21.60 -14.50 -4.77
C ALA A 199 -22.23 -13.86 -6.02
N GLY A 200 -21.41 -13.28 -6.90
CA GLY A 200 -21.86 -12.70 -8.16
C GLY A 200 -22.51 -13.74 -9.10
N ALA A 201 -21.88 -14.91 -9.26
CA ALA A 201 -22.41 -15.99 -10.09
C ALA A 201 -23.76 -16.52 -9.57
N ALA A 202 -23.90 -16.69 -8.26
CA ALA A 202 -25.14 -17.14 -7.64
C ALA A 202 -26.28 -16.13 -7.85
N ALA A 203 -26.01 -14.83 -7.69
CA ALA A 203 -26.99 -13.77 -7.93
C ALA A 203 -27.45 -13.74 -9.40
N ALA A 204 -26.52 -13.87 -10.35
CA ALA A 204 -26.83 -13.94 -11.78
C ALA A 204 -27.68 -15.17 -12.14
N ALA A 205 -27.33 -16.35 -11.59
CA ALA A 205 -28.11 -17.57 -11.80
C ALA A 205 -29.53 -17.46 -11.23
N PHE A 206 -29.69 -16.87 -10.04
CA PHE A 206 -31.00 -16.67 -9.43
C PHE A 206 -31.88 -15.71 -10.23
N ALA A 207 -31.32 -14.58 -10.67
CA ALA A 207 -32.01 -13.61 -11.51
C ALA A 207 -32.43 -14.22 -12.86
N GLY A 208 -31.52 -14.94 -13.53
CA GLY A 208 -31.78 -15.65 -14.78
C GLY A 208 -32.89 -16.71 -14.63
N ALA A 209 -32.84 -17.53 -13.58
CA ALA A 209 -33.86 -18.52 -13.30
C ALA A 209 -35.25 -17.89 -13.09
N LYS A 210 -35.33 -16.76 -12.38
CA LYS A 210 -36.60 -16.04 -12.16
C LYS A 210 -37.20 -15.49 -13.46
N ILE A 211 -36.36 -14.92 -14.32
CA ILE A 211 -36.76 -14.41 -15.64
C ILE A 211 -37.32 -15.55 -16.51
N ILE A 212 -36.58 -16.66 -16.65
CA ILE A 212 -37.00 -17.82 -17.44
C ILE A 212 -38.33 -18.40 -16.91
N ARG A 213 -38.46 -18.52 -15.58
CA ARG A 213 -39.68 -19.06 -14.95
C ARG A 213 -40.89 -18.13 -15.17
N SER A 214 -40.68 -16.82 -15.17
CA SER A 214 -41.73 -15.83 -15.46
C SER A 214 -42.22 -15.90 -16.92
N GLN A 215 -41.30 -16.10 -17.88
CA GLN A 215 -41.63 -16.23 -19.29
C GLN A 215 -42.40 -17.52 -19.58
N ARG A 216 -41.99 -18.65 -18.96
CA ARG A 216 -42.73 -19.93 -19.05
C ARG A 216 -44.16 -19.82 -18.52
N ARG A 217 -44.37 -19.14 -17.38
CA ARG A 217 -45.73 -18.89 -16.84
C ARG A 217 -46.59 -18.02 -17.77
N ARG A 218 -45.99 -17.02 -18.43
CA ARG A 218 -46.70 -16.18 -19.41
C ARG A 218 -47.04 -16.95 -20.70
N SER A 219 -46.14 -17.81 -21.17
CA SER A 219 -46.37 -18.65 -22.35
C SER A 219 -47.49 -19.69 -22.10
N GLN A 220 -47.52 -20.33 -20.92
CA GLN A 220 -48.60 -21.25 -20.55
C GLN A 220 -49.98 -20.57 -20.44
N LYS A 221 -50.03 -19.30 -19.99
CA LYS A 221 -51.29 -18.53 -19.96
C LYS A 221 -51.78 -18.17 -21.37
N ARG A 222 -50.88 -17.87 -22.31
CA ARG A 222 -51.23 -17.62 -23.73
C ARG A 222 -51.71 -18.89 -24.45
N GLY A 223 -51.13 -20.06 -24.17
CA GLY A 223 -51.54 -21.34 -24.78
C GLY A 223 -52.92 -21.87 -24.34
N LYS A 224 -53.41 -21.53 -23.14
CA LYS A 224 -54.75 -21.92 -22.67
C LYS A 224 -55.87 -21.00 -23.17
N GLY A 225 -55.57 -19.79 -23.64
CA GLY A 225 -56.56 -18.84 -24.16
C GLY A 225 -57.05 -19.13 -25.58
N GLN A 226 -56.28 -19.88 -26.38
CA GLN A 226 -56.60 -20.16 -27.79
C GLN A 226 -57.29 -21.51 -28.04
N ARG A 227 -57.51 -22.35 -27.01
CA ARG A 227 -58.15 -23.67 -27.16
C ARG A 227 -59.68 -23.67 -26.96
N LYS A 228 -60.33 -22.50 -26.89
CA LYS A 228 -61.79 -22.36 -26.70
C LYS A 228 -62.52 -21.69 -27.88
N HIS A 229 -61.98 -21.76 -29.10
CA HIS A 229 -62.65 -21.26 -30.30
C HIS A 229 -62.38 -22.15 -31.52
N HIS A 230 -62.67 -23.45 -31.43
CA HIS A 230 -63.02 -24.28 -32.59
C HIS A 230 -63.70 -25.57 -32.11
N GLY A 231 -64.97 -25.69 -32.46
CA GLY A 231 -65.89 -26.74 -32.03
C GLY A 231 -67.30 -26.30 -32.41
N SER A 232 -67.53 -26.17 -33.72
CA SER A 232 -68.86 -26.21 -34.34
C SER A 232 -69.24 -27.66 -34.59
#